data_AF-A0AAD3NJQ3-F1
#
_entry.id   AF-A0AAD3NJQ3-F1
#
_cell.length_a   1.000
_cell.length_b   1.000
_cell.length_c   1.000
_cell.angle_alpha   90.00
_cell.angle_beta   90.00
_cell.angle_gamma   90.00
#
_symmetry.space_group_name_H-M   'P 1'
#
loop_
_entity.id
_entity.type
_entity.pdbx_description
1 polymer ?
#
loop_
_entity_poly.entity_id
_entity_poly.type
_entity_poly.pdbx_seq_one_letter_code
_entity_poly.pdbx_strand_id
1 'polypeptide(L)'
;RELEELMGALEKTRQELDATKLRLSSTQQSLHERDGHLNSLRQERRKQLEEILEMKQQALLAAISEKDANIALLELSSSKRKKAQEEVMALKREKDRLMHQLKQQSLTGLHMNQMEPGLAVAFQDRRWLCESKPGHKFKPAADGKAMPALKQLHGQTFEL
;
A
#
# COMPACT_ATOMS: atom_id res chain seq x y z
N ARG A 1 34.96 51.78 -29.23
CA ARG A 1 33.48 51.82 -29.16
C ARG A 1 32.83 50.45 -29.38
N GLU A 2 32.78 49.89 -30.59
CA GLU A 2 32.11 48.58 -30.83
C GLU A 2 32.72 47.42 -30.02
N LEU A 3 34.06 47.36 -29.93
CA LEU A 3 34.76 46.33 -29.14
C LEU A 3 34.46 46.44 -27.63
N GLU A 4 34.37 47.66 -27.11
CA GLU A 4 34.04 47.92 -25.69
C GLU A 4 32.59 47.55 -25.39
N GLU A 5 31.67 47.82 -26.32
CA GLU A 5 30.26 47.41 -26.22
C GLU A 5 30.12 45.88 -26.24
N LEU A 6 30.85 45.19 -27.12
CA LEU A 6 30.89 43.72 -27.16
C LEU A 6 31.50 43.11 -25.90
N MET A 7 32.59 43.69 -25.38
CA MET A 7 33.17 43.27 -24.10
C MET A 7 32.19 43.46 -22.94
N GLY A 8 31.47 44.60 -22.91
CA GLY A 8 30.45 44.87 -21.91
C GLY A 8 29.26 43.92 -22.00
N ALA A 9 28.83 43.55 -23.20
CA ALA A 9 27.78 42.56 -23.41
C ALA A 9 28.22 41.15 -22.95
N LEU A 10 29.45 40.74 -23.29
CA LEU A 10 30.01 39.45 -22.87
C LEU A 10 30.09 39.33 -21.35
N GLU A 11 30.56 40.37 -20.66
CA GLU A 11 30.66 40.38 -19.20
C GLU A 11 29.28 40.30 -18.53
N LYS A 12 28.27 41.01 -19.08
CA LYS A 12 26.88 40.88 -18.61
C LYS A 12 26.35 39.47 -18.78
N THR A 13 26.53 38.86 -19.95
CA THR A 13 26.09 37.48 -20.19
C THR A 13 26.78 36.48 -19.26
N ARG A 14 28.07 36.70 -18.95
CA ARG A 14 28.80 35.88 -17.97
C ARG A 14 28.19 35.99 -16.57
N GLN A 15 27.90 37.21 -16.12
CA GLN A 15 27.27 37.45 -14.81
C GLN A 15 25.86 36.83 -14.74
N GLU A 16 25.06 36.95 -15.80
CA GLU A 16 23.75 36.30 -15.89
C GLU A 16 23.85 34.77 -15.87
N LEU A 17 24.85 34.21 -16.54
CA LEU A 17 25.13 32.78 -16.52
C LEU A 17 25.50 32.30 -15.11
N ASP A 18 26.33 33.04 -14.39
CA ASP A 18 26.71 32.65 -13.04
C ASP A 18 25.54 32.82 -12.05
N ALA A 19 24.72 33.87 -12.20
CA ALA A 19 23.49 34.03 -11.44
C ALA A 19 22.44 32.92 -11.72
N THR A 20 22.35 32.44 -12.97
CA THR A 20 21.46 31.31 -13.31
C THR A 20 21.96 29.99 -12.75
N LYS A 21 23.28 29.72 -12.79
CA LYS A 21 23.87 28.52 -12.15
C LYS A 21 23.60 28.47 -10.64
N LEU A 22 23.75 29.60 -9.95
CA LEU A 22 23.47 29.69 -8.51
C LEU A 22 21.99 29.39 -8.21
N ARG A 23 21.07 30.00 -8.97
CA ARG A 23 19.63 29.73 -8.82
C ARG A 23 19.29 28.27 -9.12
N LEU A 24 19.91 27.67 -10.13
CA LEU A 24 19.70 26.27 -10.48
C LEU A 24 20.15 25.37 -9.32
N SER A 25 21.35 25.60 -8.78
CA SER A 25 21.88 24.83 -7.64
C SER A 25 20.98 24.95 -6.41
N SER A 26 20.52 26.15 -6.08
CA SER A 26 19.59 26.38 -4.97
C SER A 26 18.24 25.66 -5.17
N THR A 27 17.72 25.65 -6.41
CA THR A 27 16.47 24.95 -6.72
C THR A 27 16.65 23.44 -6.67
N GLN A 28 17.78 22.91 -7.14
CA GLN A 28 18.10 21.49 -7.07
C GLN A 28 18.23 21.01 -5.62
N GLN A 29 18.88 21.80 -4.76
CA GLN A 29 18.98 21.49 -3.34
C GLN A 29 17.59 21.48 -2.68
N SER A 30 16.77 22.50 -2.94
CA SER A 30 15.40 22.58 -2.41
C SER A 30 14.56 21.38 -2.86
N LEU A 31 14.70 20.96 -4.13
CA LEU A 31 14.01 19.79 -4.67
C LEU A 31 14.46 18.51 -3.95
N HIS A 32 15.76 18.32 -3.78
CA HIS A 32 16.31 17.16 -3.07
C HIS A 32 15.81 17.06 -1.62
N GLU A 33 15.76 18.19 -0.91
CA GLU A 33 15.20 18.27 0.45
C GLU A 33 13.71 17.91 0.46
N ARG A 34 12.92 18.38 -0.51
CA ARG A 34 11.50 18.02 -0.63
C ARG A 34 11.31 16.53 -0.92
N ASP A 35 12.13 15.95 -1.79
CA ASP A 35 12.07 14.51 -2.10
C ASP A 35 12.42 13.67 -0.87
N GLY A 36 13.44 14.07 -0.10
CA GLY A 36 13.78 13.43 1.17
C GLY A 36 12.64 13.52 2.19
N HIS A 37 11.97 14.68 2.28
CA HIS A 37 10.82 14.86 3.15
C HIS A 37 9.62 14.00 2.71
N LEU A 38 9.33 13.94 1.41
CA LEU A 38 8.27 13.08 0.87
C LEU A 38 8.54 11.60 1.13
N ASN A 39 9.80 11.15 0.99
CA ASN A 39 10.17 9.78 1.31
C ASN A 39 9.97 9.47 2.80
N SER A 40 10.34 10.41 3.68
CA SER A 40 10.13 10.28 5.13
C SER A 40 8.64 10.18 5.48
N LEU A 41 7.80 11.06 4.93
CA LEU A 41 6.34 11.02 5.12
C LEU A 41 5.72 9.72 4.60
N ARG A 42 6.23 9.18 3.48
CA ARG A 42 5.78 7.89 2.94
C ARG A 42 6.13 6.72 3.86
N GLN A 43 7.33 6.73 4.46
CA GLN A 43 7.74 5.71 5.44
C GLN A 43 6.89 5.79 6.70
N GLU A 44 6.69 7.00 7.22
CA GLU A 44 5.89 7.23 8.41
C GLU A 44 4.44 6.77 8.21
N ARG A 45 3.83 7.11 7.07
CA ARG A 45 2.49 6.64 6.72
C ARG A 45 2.40 5.11 6.69
N ARG A 46 3.44 4.40 6.22
CA ARG A 46 3.44 2.92 6.21
C ARG A 46 3.45 2.36 7.63
N LYS A 47 4.33 2.87 8.50
CA LYS A 47 4.39 2.46 9.90
C LYS A 47 3.05 2.66 10.60
N GLN A 48 2.43 3.82 10.41
CA GLN A 48 1.11 4.11 10.98
C GLN A 48 0.03 3.14 10.49
N LEU A 49 0.05 2.76 9.20
CA LEU A 49 -0.88 1.77 8.67
C LEU A 49 -0.63 0.37 9.27
N GLU A 50 0.63 -0.03 9.43
CA GLU A 50 1.01 -1.28 10.09
C GLU A 50 0.51 -1.31 11.54
N GLU A 51 0.74 -0.24 12.31
CA GLU A 51 0.27 -0.10 13.69
C GLU A 51 -1.25 -0.15 13.79
N ILE A 52 -1.99 0.56 12.92
CA ILE A 52 -3.46 0.52 12.90
C ILE A 52 -3.97 -0.89 12.63
N LEU A 53 -3.35 -1.61 11.69
CA LEU A 53 -3.72 -2.99 11.36
C LEU A 53 -3.46 -3.92 12.54
N GLU A 54 -2.31 -3.78 13.21
CA GLU A 54 -1.98 -4.55 14.40
C GLU A 54 -2.96 -4.26 15.53
N MET A 55 -3.25 -2.99 15.83
CA MET A 55 -4.24 -2.61 16.84
C MET A 55 -5.62 -3.19 16.54
N LYS A 56 -6.04 -3.18 15.27
CA LYS A 56 -7.31 -3.78 14.84
C LYS A 56 -7.32 -5.29 15.08
N GLN A 57 -6.23 -5.98 14.76
CA GLN A 57 -6.08 -7.41 15.02
C GLN A 57 -6.14 -7.73 16.52
N GLN A 58 -5.41 -6.95 17.33
CA GLN A 58 -5.41 -7.11 18.79
C GLN A 58 -6.79 -6.85 19.39
N ALA A 59 -7.51 -5.83 18.93
CA ALA A 59 -8.87 -5.55 19.39
C ALA A 59 -9.84 -6.70 19.08
N LEU A 60 -9.73 -7.32 17.90
CA LEU A 60 -10.53 -8.50 17.54
C LEU A 60 -10.18 -9.72 18.41
N LEU A 61 -8.90 -9.98 18.65
CA LEU A 61 -8.45 -11.06 19.51
C LEU A 61 -8.94 -10.87 20.95
N ALA A 62 -8.87 -9.64 21.47
CA ALA A 62 -9.38 -9.31 22.80
C ALA A 62 -10.90 -9.55 22.89
N ALA A 63 -11.67 -9.12 21.88
CA ALA A 63 -13.11 -9.34 21.84
C ALA A 63 -13.46 -10.85 21.79
N ILE A 64 -12.72 -11.66 21.03
CA ILE A 64 -12.87 -13.12 21.01
C ILE A 64 -12.58 -13.71 22.39
N SER A 65 -11.47 -13.32 23.01
CA SER A 65 -11.07 -13.79 24.35
C SER A 65 -12.11 -13.46 25.42
N GLU A 66 -12.72 -12.27 25.36
CA GLU A 66 -13.81 -11.88 26.25
C GLU A 66 -15.04 -12.79 26.07
N LYS A 67 -15.39 -13.13 24.83
CA LYS A 67 -16.51 -14.05 24.55
C LYS A 67 -16.22 -15.46 25.04
N ASP A 68 -14.99 -15.95 24.90
CA ASP A 68 -14.57 -17.25 25.45
C ASP A 68 -14.64 -17.27 26.99
N ALA A 69 -14.21 -16.20 27.66
CA ALA A 69 -14.32 -16.07 29.10
C ALA A 69 -15.79 -16.07 29.57
N ASN A 70 -16.67 -15.35 28.87
CA ASN A 70 -18.10 -15.31 29.18
C ASN A 70 -18.78 -16.67 28.97
N ILE A 71 -18.43 -17.39 27.90
CA ILE A 71 -18.92 -18.76 27.65
C ILE A 71 -18.50 -19.67 28.81
N ALA A 72 -17.22 -19.66 29.19
CA ALA A 72 -16.73 -20.50 30.28
C ALA A 72 -17.43 -20.18 31.60
N LEU A 73 -17.64 -18.90 31.90
CA LEU A 73 -18.35 -18.48 33.11
C LEU A 73 -19.81 -18.95 33.13
N LEU A 74 -20.54 -18.85 32.02
CA LEU A 74 -21.93 -19.31 31.92
C LEU A 74 -22.02 -20.84 32.03
N GLU A 75 -21.11 -21.56 31.37
CA GLU A 75 -21.02 -23.02 31.41
C GLU A 75 -20.72 -23.52 32.83
N LEU A 76 -19.90 -22.81 33.62
CA LEU A 76 -19.62 -23.16 35.02
C LEU A 76 -20.75 -22.76 35.98
N SER A 77 -21.35 -21.57 35.81
CA SER A 77 -22.29 -21.00 36.80
C SER A 77 -23.76 -21.37 36.57
N SER A 78 -24.14 -21.81 35.38
CA SER A 78 -25.55 -21.91 34.99
C SER A 78 -25.87 -23.01 33.96
N SER A 79 -25.05 -24.05 33.89
CA SER A 79 -25.08 -25.16 32.92
C SER A 79 -26.45 -25.79 32.62
N LYS A 80 -27.40 -25.77 33.57
CA LYS A 80 -28.74 -26.38 33.45
C LYS A 80 -29.87 -25.39 33.14
N ARG A 81 -29.61 -24.08 33.15
CA ARG A 81 -30.65 -23.08 32.84
C ARG A 81 -30.80 -22.92 31.33
N LYS A 82 -32.01 -23.10 30.82
CA LYS A 82 -32.34 -22.95 29.38
C LYS A 82 -31.88 -21.59 28.82
N LYS A 83 -32.13 -20.50 29.56
CA LYS A 83 -31.67 -19.15 29.18
C LYS A 83 -30.15 -19.05 29.07
N ALA A 84 -29.40 -19.69 29.98
CA ALA A 84 -27.93 -19.68 29.93
C ALA A 84 -27.42 -20.48 28.72
N GLN A 85 -28.07 -21.58 28.35
CA GLN A 85 -27.73 -22.33 27.14
C GLN A 85 -28.02 -21.52 25.86
N GLU A 86 -29.13 -20.79 25.82
CA GLU A 86 -29.47 -19.90 24.71
C GLU A 86 -28.43 -18.78 24.55
N GLU A 87 -27.97 -18.19 25.67
CA GLU A 87 -26.94 -17.17 25.69
C GLU A 87 -25.57 -17.71 25.27
N VAL A 88 -25.18 -18.91 25.74
CA VAL A 88 -23.95 -19.59 25.28
C VAL A 88 -24.00 -19.85 23.76
N MET A 89 -25.13 -20.29 23.21
CA MET A 89 -25.28 -20.45 21.76
C MET A 89 -25.15 -19.13 21.01
N ALA A 90 -25.71 -18.03 21.54
CA ALA A 90 -25.56 -16.71 20.93
C ALA A 90 -24.10 -16.23 20.95
N LEU A 91 -23.40 -16.39 22.08
CA LEU A 91 -21.99 -16.02 22.22
C LEU A 91 -21.08 -16.84 21.28
N LYS A 92 -21.35 -18.14 21.11
CA LYS A 92 -20.62 -18.99 20.16
C LYS A 92 -20.77 -18.49 18.72
N ARG A 93 -21.99 -18.14 18.29
CA ARG A 93 -22.22 -17.57 16.95
C ARG A 93 -21.51 -16.23 16.75
N GLU A 94 -21.52 -15.36 17.76
CA GLU A 94 -20.86 -14.07 17.68
C GLU A 94 -19.33 -14.23 17.62
N LYS A 95 -18.78 -15.14 18.42
CA LYS A 95 -17.37 -15.52 18.33
C LYS A 95 -16.99 -16.02 16.95
N ASP A 96 -17.80 -16.89 16.34
CA ASP A 96 -17.55 -17.39 15.00
C ASP A 96 -17.49 -16.25 13.98
N ARG A 97 -18.40 -15.26 14.06
CA ARG A 97 -18.35 -14.07 13.21
C ARG A 97 -17.05 -13.29 13.38
N LEU A 98 -16.62 -13.03 14.62
CA LEU A 98 -15.36 -12.34 14.91
C LEU A 98 -14.14 -13.12 14.41
N MET A 99 -14.13 -14.45 14.54
CA MET A 99 -13.07 -15.30 13.99
C MET A 99 -13.01 -15.25 12.46
N HIS A 100 -14.17 -15.21 11.78
CA HIS A 100 -14.20 -15.04 10.32
C HIS A 100 -13.63 -13.67 9.91
N GLN A 101 -13.97 -12.60 10.64
CA GLN A 101 -13.40 -11.27 10.40
C GLN A 101 -11.89 -11.24 10.60
N LEU A 102 -11.37 -11.89 11.64
CA LEU A 102 -9.94 -11.99 11.92
C LEU A 102 -9.20 -12.74 10.80
N LYS A 103 -9.73 -13.88 10.34
CA LYS A 103 -9.16 -14.65 9.23
C LYS A 103 -9.12 -13.82 7.94
N GLN A 104 -10.21 -13.13 7.61
CA GLN A 104 -10.25 -12.24 6.44
C GLN A 104 -9.17 -11.15 6.53
N GLN A 105 -9.00 -10.53 7.70
CA GLN A 105 -7.98 -9.49 7.89
C GLN A 105 -6.55 -10.01 7.75
N SER A 106 -6.26 -11.21 8.25
CA SER A 106 -4.93 -11.82 8.09
C SER A 106 -4.60 -12.10 6.61
N LEU A 107 -5.58 -12.53 5.83
CA LEU A 107 -5.42 -12.76 4.39
C LEU A 107 -5.21 -11.46 3.61
N THR A 108 -6.00 -10.42 3.91
CA THR A 108 -5.84 -9.13 3.24
C THR A 108 -4.55 -8.42 3.64
N GLY A 109 -4.13 -8.53 4.92
CA GLY A 109 -2.87 -7.96 5.39
C GLY A 109 -1.65 -8.58 4.72
N LEU A 110 -1.61 -9.91 4.61
CA LEU A 110 -0.52 -10.63 3.92
C LEU A 110 -0.46 -10.29 2.42
N HIS A 111 -1.60 -10.08 1.77
CA HIS A 111 -1.65 -9.72 0.35
C HIS A 111 -1.15 -8.28 0.11
N MET A 112 -1.48 -7.36 1.01
CA MET A 112 -1.04 -5.96 0.91
C MET A 112 0.45 -5.80 1.23
N ASN A 113 1.00 -6.60 2.13
CA ASN A 113 2.43 -6.55 2.49
C ASN A 113 3.35 -7.18 1.43
N GLN A 114 2.79 -7.95 0.48
CA GLN A 114 3.54 -8.59 -0.62
C GLN A 114 3.48 -7.81 -1.94
N MET A 115 2.67 -6.74 -2.04
CA MET A 115 2.58 -5.92 -3.24
C MET A 115 3.65 -4.83 -3.26
N GLU A 116 4.46 -4.78 -4.32
CA GLU A 116 5.40 -3.69 -4.59
C GLU A 116 4.67 -2.31 -4.59
N PRO A 117 5.26 -1.25 -4.00
CA PRO A 117 4.59 0.05 -3.81
C PRO A 117 4.05 0.70 -5.09
N GLY A 118 4.67 0.42 -6.24
CA GLY A 118 4.23 0.91 -7.55
C GLY A 118 2.99 0.19 -8.10
N LEU A 119 2.74 -1.06 -7.69
CA LEU A 119 1.61 -1.86 -8.14
C LEU A 119 0.34 -1.58 -7.33
N ALA A 120 0.46 -1.28 -6.03
CA ALA A 120 -0.69 -0.97 -5.18
C ALA A 120 -1.44 0.31 -5.61
N VAL A 121 -0.69 1.36 -6.00
CA VAL A 121 -1.28 2.61 -6.54
C VAL A 121 -1.98 2.35 -7.88
N ALA A 122 -1.37 1.53 -8.76
CA ALA A 122 -1.97 1.16 -10.04
C ALA A 122 -3.25 0.33 -9.89
N PHE A 123 -3.38 -0.44 -8.80
CA PHE A 123 -4.56 -1.25 -8.50
C PHE A 123 -5.74 -0.40 -7.99
N GLN A 124 -5.45 0.67 -7.23
CA GLN A 124 -6.48 1.56 -6.69
C GLN A 124 -7.06 2.51 -7.75
N ASP A 125 -6.30 2.83 -8.79
CA ASP A 125 -6.67 3.76 -9.87
C ASP A 125 -7.45 3.14 -11.05
N ARG A 126 -7.91 1.89 -10.94
CA ARG A 126 -8.79 1.24 -11.95
C ARG A 126 -8.23 1.16 -13.38
N ARG A 127 -6.98 1.59 -13.63
CA ARG A 127 -6.35 1.60 -14.96
C ARG A 127 -5.85 0.22 -15.40
N TRP A 128 -5.75 -0.73 -14.48
CA TRP A 128 -5.32 -2.11 -14.72
C TRP A 128 -6.44 -3.16 -14.68
N LEU A 129 -7.71 -2.77 -14.54
CA LEU A 129 -8.82 -3.68 -14.88
C LEU A 129 -8.91 -3.79 -16.40
N CYS A 130 -8.01 -4.59 -16.98
CA CYS A 130 -8.22 -5.15 -18.30
C CYS A 130 -9.46 -6.04 -18.19
N GLU A 131 -10.59 -5.56 -18.72
CA GLU A 131 -11.78 -6.38 -18.92
C GLU A 131 -11.38 -7.61 -19.76
N SER A 132 -11.11 -8.74 -19.11
CA SER A 132 -11.15 -10.03 -19.78
C SER A 132 -12.62 -10.38 -19.99
N LYS A 133 -13.26 -9.74 -20.97
CA LYS A 133 -14.54 -10.20 -21.51
C LYS A 133 -14.29 -11.56 -22.20
N PRO A 134 -15.09 -12.59 -21.92
CA PRO A 134 -14.93 -13.88 -22.57
C PRO A 134 -15.17 -13.71 -24.07
N GLY A 135 -14.16 -14.01 -24.89
CA GLY A 135 -14.26 -14.03 -26.36
C GLY A 135 -13.36 -13.06 -27.14
N HIS A 136 -12.63 -12.15 -26.48
CA HIS A 136 -11.72 -11.25 -27.19
C HIS A 136 -10.27 -11.78 -27.23
N LYS A 137 -9.75 -12.00 -28.44
CA LYS A 137 -8.33 -12.35 -28.66
C LYS A 137 -7.44 -11.15 -28.34
N PHE A 138 -6.51 -11.35 -27.41
CA PHE A 138 -5.50 -10.38 -26.99
C PHE A 138 -4.59 -10.01 -28.17
N LYS A 139 -4.43 -8.71 -28.44
CA LYS A 139 -3.39 -8.18 -29.34
C LYS A 139 -2.44 -7.31 -28.51
N PRO A 140 -1.15 -7.69 -28.36
CA PRO A 140 -0.20 -6.85 -27.64
C PRO A 140 0.07 -5.57 -28.44
N ALA A 141 0.11 -4.43 -27.76
CA ALA A 141 0.57 -3.17 -28.32
C ALA A 141 2.06 -3.29 -28.69
N ALA A 142 2.43 -2.77 -29.86
CA ALA A 142 3.69 -3.02 -30.55
C ALA A 142 4.96 -2.40 -29.91
N ASP A 143 4.89 -1.86 -28.70
CA ASP A 143 6.02 -1.22 -28.04
C ASP A 143 6.60 -2.14 -26.97
N GLY A 144 7.35 -3.12 -27.46
CA GLY A 144 7.97 -4.21 -26.70
C GLY A 144 9.05 -3.78 -25.69
N LYS A 145 8.66 -3.10 -24.61
CA LYS A 145 9.56 -2.84 -23.47
C LYS A 145 9.00 -3.09 -22.07
N ALA A 146 7.76 -3.56 -21.92
CA ALA A 146 7.26 -3.96 -20.60
C ALA A 146 7.03 -5.48 -20.57
N MET A 147 7.82 -6.16 -19.73
CA MET A 147 7.65 -7.52 -19.16
C MET A 147 8.70 -8.58 -19.55
N PRO A 148 9.93 -8.49 -19.01
CA PRO A 148 10.75 -9.68 -18.74
C PRO A 148 10.43 -10.32 -17.37
N ALA A 149 9.82 -9.57 -16.43
CA ALA A 149 9.76 -9.98 -15.02
C ALA A 149 8.67 -11.03 -14.68
N LEU A 150 7.64 -11.20 -15.51
CA LEU A 150 6.58 -12.18 -15.25
C LEU A 150 6.90 -13.61 -15.74
N LYS A 151 7.96 -13.80 -16.53
CA LYS A 151 8.31 -15.13 -17.08
C LYS A 151 9.03 -16.06 -16.10
N GLN A 152 9.56 -15.57 -14.98
CA GLN A 152 10.34 -16.42 -14.06
C GLN A 152 9.53 -17.01 -12.90
N LEU A 153 8.35 -16.48 -12.58
CA LEU A 153 7.61 -16.91 -11.40
C LEU A 153 6.78 -18.19 -11.57
N HIS A 154 6.61 -18.72 -12.79
CA HIS A 154 5.67 -19.83 -13.01
C HIS A 154 6.19 -21.05 -13.78
N GLY A 155 7.46 -21.13 -14.18
CA GLY A 155 8.05 -22.40 -14.66
C GLY A 155 7.25 -23.16 -15.75
N GLN A 156 6.41 -22.49 -16.52
CA GLN A 156 5.63 -23.08 -17.60
C GLN A 156 5.96 -22.35 -18.90
N THR A 157 6.83 -22.98 -19.68
CA THR A 157 6.95 -22.75 -21.11
C THR A 157 5.71 -23.34 -21.79
N PHE A 158 4.84 -22.48 -22.32
CA PHE A 158 3.92 -22.90 -23.37
C PHE A 158 4.54 -22.50 -24.71
N GLU A 159 4.96 -23.50 -25.48
CA GLU A 159 5.26 -23.36 -26.90
C GLU A 159 3.96 -23.06 -27.67
N LEU A 160 4.09 -22.27 -28.74
CA LEU A 160 2.98 -21.83 -29.60
C LEU A 160 2.47 -22.95 -30.51
#